data_AF-A0AAU3YEM2-F1
#
_entry.id   AF-A0AAU3YEM2-F1
#
_cell.length_a   1.000
_cell.length_b   1.000
_cell.length_c   1.000
_cell.angle_alpha   90.00
_cell.angle_beta   90.00
_cell.angle_gamma   90.00
#
_symmetry.space_group_name_H-M   'P 1'
#
loop_
_entity.id
_entity.type
_entity.pdbx_description
1 polymer ?
#
loop_
_entity_poly.entity_id
_entity_poly.type
_entity_poly.pdbx_seq_one_letter_code
_entity_poly.pdbx_strand_id
1 'polypeptide(L)'
;MTRDDVRRSKRQEQRLSEKFPGGKRNPGSGNGWIYKNDIRSDQYSIEAKTTQARQFTLKLADLLTAERHALQSGRDMLFALEMGNRNWLIMAEELFLEPSSADSSSDSPSASPTRTGPPPETGPAKPSAATTDPAPETPRANSKTPGSTTPSPPPTSATDAGTTLCAQCGKPVSPSP
;
A
#
# COMPACT_ATOMS: atom_id res chain seq x y z
N MET A 1 -16.67 -1.03 4.46
CA MET A 1 -15.68 -2.10 4.75
C MET A 1 -16.05 -2.78 6.04
N THR A 2 -16.10 -4.10 6.03
CA THR A 2 -16.30 -4.92 7.23
C THR A 2 -15.00 -5.02 8.02
N ARG A 3 -15.07 -5.46 9.29
CA ARG A 3 -13.87 -5.73 10.10
C ARG A 3 -12.96 -6.79 9.46
N ASP A 4 -13.54 -7.73 8.73
CA ASP A 4 -12.80 -8.80 8.09
C ASP A 4 -12.06 -8.30 6.83
N ASP A 5 -12.65 -7.36 6.09
CA ASP A 5 -11.96 -6.67 4.98
C ASP A 5 -10.70 -5.95 5.47
N VAL A 6 -10.78 -5.24 6.60
CA VAL A 6 -9.64 -4.53 7.19
C VAL A 6 -8.55 -5.50 7.64
N ARG A 7 -8.93 -6.62 8.28
CA ARG A 7 -7.97 -7.66 8.68
C ARG A 7 -7.29 -8.28 7.46
N ARG A 8 -8.03 -8.53 6.39
CA ARG A 8 -7.52 -9.09 5.15
C ARG A 8 -6.54 -8.14 4.46
N SER A 9 -6.88 -6.86 4.34
CA SER A 9 -5.98 -5.81 3.83
C SER A 9 -4.66 -5.80 4.59
N LYS A 10 -4.73 -5.73 5.93
CA LYS A 10 -3.53 -5.71 6.78
C LYS A 10 -2.67 -6.97 6.62
N ARG A 11 -3.30 -8.15 6.47
CA ARG A 11 -2.58 -9.41 6.22
C ARG A 11 -1.91 -9.40 4.85
N GLN A 12 -2.59 -8.90 3.82
CA GLN A 12 -2.01 -8.77 2.47
C GLN A 12 -0.79 -7.85 2.49
N GLU A 13 -0.92 -6.66 3.08
CA GLU A 13 0.18 -5.69 3.21
C GLU A 13 1.37 -6.28 3.97
N GLN A 14 1.12 -6.96 5.09
CA GLN A 14 2.16 -7.62 5.88
C GLN A 14 2.90 -8.66 5.05
N ARG A 15 2.14 -9.55 4.39
CA ARG A 15 2.68 -10.58 3.50
C ARG A 15 3.50 -9.98 2.35
N LEU A 16 3.05 -8.86 1.77
CA LEU A 16 3.80 -8.18 0.70
C LEU A 16 5.10 -7.60 1.27
N SER A 17 5.07 -6.91 2.41
CA SER A 17 6.29 -6.36 3.01
C SER A 17 7.34 -7.43 3.37
N GLU A 18 6.91 -8.63 3.72
CA GLU A 18 7.83 -9.74 4.01
C GLU A 18 8.41 -10.40 2.76
N LYS A 19 7.69 -10.34 1.63
CA LYS A 19 8.10 -10.98 0.38
C LYS A 19 9.07 -10.16 -0.46
N PHE A 20 8.99 -8.84 -0.39
CA PHE A 20 9.86 -7.96 -1.16
C PHE A 20 11.09 -7.55 -0.35
N PRO A 21 12.31 -7.60 -0.92
CA PRO A 21 13.52 -7.12 -0.26
C PRO A 21 13.38 -5.67 0.23
N GLY A 22 13.72 -5.42 1.49
CA GLY A 22 13.57 -4.10 2.10
C GLY A 22 12.12 -3.64 2.32
N GLY A 23 11.15 -4.55 2.14
CA GLY A 23 9.72 -4.27 2.21
C GLY A 23 9.25 -3.71 3.56
N LYS A 24 8.55 -2.58 3.54
CA LYS A 24 7.97 -1.91 4.70
C LYS A 24 6.60 -1.34 4.36
N ARG A 25 5.64 -1.55 5.26
CA ARG A 25 4.31 -0.93 5.17
C ARG A 25 4.40 0.56 5.48
N ASN A 26 3.67 1.37 4.72
CA ASN A 26 3.54 2.80 4.98
C ASN A 26 2.36 3.04 5.94
N PRO A 27 2.59 3.57 7.15
CA PRO A 27 1.51 3.85 8.08
C PRO A 27 0.59 4.94 7.52
N GLY A 28 -0.73 4.74 7.61
CA GLY A 28 -1.72 5.77 7.26
C GLY A 28 -2.03 5.91 5.77
N SER A 29 -1.66 4.96 4.91
CA SER A 29 -2.02 4.98 3.47
C SER A 29 -3.53 5.09 3.22
N GLY A 30 -4.36 4.57 4.13
CA GLY A 30 -5.82 4.69 4.06
C GLY A 30 -6.42 6.03 4.54
N ASN A 31 -5.62 6.96 5.06
CA ASN A 31 -6.10 8.18 5.72
C ASN A 31 -5.96 9.44 4.84
N GLY A 32 -5.94 9.27 3.52
CA GLY A 32 -5.84 10.38 2.56
C GLY A 32 -4.48 11.08 2.58
N TRP A 33 -3.42 10.40 3.01
CA TRP A 33 -2.06 10.90 2.82
C TRP A 33 -1.73 10.83 1.32
N ILE A 34 -1.78 11.99 0.67
CA ILE A 34 -1.78 12.23 -0.79
C ILE A 34 -0.55 11.68 -1.53
N TYR A 35 0.44 11.08 -0.85
CA TYR A 35 1.78 10.90 -1.41
C TYR A 35 2.42 9.52 -1.22
N LYS A 36 1.68 8.45 -0.87
CA LYS A 36 2.29 7.13 -0.61
C LYS A 36 1.39 5.95 -0.96
N ASN A 37 1.97 4.94 -1.62
CA ASN A 37 1.35 3.62 -1.78
C ASN A 37 1.49 2.79 -0.48
N ASP A 38 0.77 1.69 -0.36
CA ASP A 38 0.66 0.89 0.86
C ASP A 38 1.99 0.28 1.34
N ILE A 39 2.83 -0.21 0.43
CA ILE A 39 4.13 -0.83 0.75
C ILE A 39 5.23 -0.18 -0.08
N ARG A 40 6.41 -0.03 0.51
CA ARG A 40 7.66 0.30 -0.19
C ARG A 40 8.66 -0.82 -0.02
N SER A 41 9.44 -1.11 -1.04
CA SER A 41 10.61 -2.00 -1.00
C SER A 41 11.83 -1.26 -1.54
N ASP A 42 12.95 -1.95 -1.75
CA ASP A 42 14.13 -1.31 -2.32
C ASP A 42 13.90 -0.86 -3.77
N GLN A 43 13.21 -1.71 -4.55
CA GLN A 43 12.94 -1.48 -5.98
C GLN A 43 11.52 -0.98 -6.28
N TYR A 44 10.53 -1.39 -5.48
CA TYR A 44 9.11 -1.24 -5.82
C TYR A 44 8.33 -0.39 -4.82
N SER A 45 7.38 0.38 -5.33
CA SER A 45 6.32 1.03 -4.57
C SER A 45 4.99 0.36 -4.92
N ILE A 46 4.35 -0.25 -3.92
CA ILE A 46 3.28 -1.22 -4.12
C ILE A 46 1.96 -0.69 -3.56
N GLU A 47 0.97 -0.53 -4.43
CA GLU A 47 -0.43 -0.29 -4.05
C GLU A 47 -1.14 -1.65 -3.87
N ALA A 48 -1.84 -1.86 -2.76
CA ALA A 48 -2.46 -3.14 -2.43
C ALA A 48 -3.98 -3.05 -2.35
N LYS A 49 -4.68 -3.90 -3.10
CA LYS A 49 -6.13 -4.07 -3.02
C LYS A 49 -6.49 -5.52 -2.75
N THR A 50 -7.53 -5.71 -1.95
CA THR A 50 -8.20 -6.99 -1.78
C THR A 50 -9.68 -6.87 -2.15
N THR A 51 -10.24 -7.92 -2.73
CA THR A 51 -11.69 -8.02 -2.97
C THR A 51 -12.16 -9.46 -2.84
N GLN A 52 -13.39 -9.64 -2.35
CA GLN A 52 -14.10 -10.92 -2.37
C GLN A 52 -15.06 -11.02 -3.57
N ALA A 53 -15.29 -9.92 -4.27
CA ALA A 53 -16.11 -9.91 -5.46
C ALA A 53 -15.45 -10.77 -6.56
N ARG A 54 -16.28 -11.29 -7.46
CA ARG A 54 -15.84 -12.05 -8.63
C ARG A 54 -15.17 -11.18 -9.69
N GLN A 55 -15.29 -9.86 -9.55
CA GLN A 55 -14.75 -8.87 -10.47
C GLN A 55 -14.09 -7.73 -9.71
N PHE A 56 -13.11 -7.12 -10.35
CA PHE A 56 -12.45 -5.90 -9.92
C PHE A 56 -12.29 -4.98 -11.13
N THR A 57 -12.74 -3.73 -11.01
CA THR A 57 -12.54 -2.72 -12.05
C THR A 57 -11.29 -1.92 -11.70
N LEU A 58 -10.23 -2.11 -12.48
CA LEU A 58 -9.02 -1.32 -12.39
C LEU A 58 -9.20 -0.04 -13.22
N LYS A 59 -9.12 1.12 -12.57
CA LYS A 59 -9.23 2.41 -13.28
C LYS A 59 -7.84 2.94 -13.61
N LEU A 60 -7.70 3.53 -14.80
CA LEU A 60 -6.46 4.18 -15.21
C LEU A 60 -6.01 5.26 -14.21
N ALA A 61 -6.94 6.04 -13.68
CA ALA A 61 -6.63 7.07 -12.67
C ALA A 61 -5.97 6.50 -11.40
N ASP A 62 -6.36 5.29 -10.99
CA ASP A 62 -5.79 4.62 -9.82
C ASP A 62 -4.34 4.19 -10.12
N LEU A 63 -4.09 3.65 -11.32
CA LEU A 63 -2.75 3.28 -11.77
C LEU A 63 -1.82 4.49 -11.88
N LEU A 64 -2.26 5.56 -12.56
CA LEU A 64 -1.46 6.78 -12.72
C LEU A 64 -1.16 7.46 -11.38
N THR A 65 -2.08 7.37 -10.41
CA THR A 65 -1.85 7.89 -9.06
C THR A 65 -0.80 7.06 -8.33
N ALA A 66 -0.96 5.73 -8.33
CA ALA A 66 0.01 4.82 -7.71
C ALA A 66 1.40 4.94 -8.33
N GLU A 67 1.47 5.11 -9.65
CA GLU A 67 2.70 5.30 -10.41
C GLU A 67 3.38 6.62 -10.05
N ARG A 68 2.63 7.72 -9.99
CA ARG A 68 3.17 9.01 -9.57
C ARG A 68 3.82 8.92 -8.18
N HIS A 69 3.20 8.21 -7.24
CA HIS A 69 3.79 8.01 -5.91
C HIS A 69 5.07 7.16 -5.96
N ALA A 70 5.11 6.14 -6.83
CA ALA A 70 6.28 5.31 -7.04
C ALA A 70 7.46 6.15 -7.58
N LEU A 71 7.22 6.93 -8.63
CA LEU A 71 8.19 7.81 -9.27
C LEU A 71 8.74 8.88 -8.33
N GLN A 72 7.90 9.48 -7.48
CA GLN A 72 8.35 10.43 -6.44
C GLN A 72 9.37 9.84 -5.48
N SER A 73 9.37 8.51 -5.35
CA SER A 73 10.27 7.79 -4.47
C SER A 73 11.43 7.09 -5.21
N GLY A 74 11.52 7.27 -6.54
CA GLY A 74 12.51 6.61 -7.40
C GLY A 74 12.35 5.09 -7.47
N ARG A 75 11.11 4.60 -7.47
CA ARG A 75 10.77 3.18 -7.48
C ARG A 75 9.82 2.85 -8.60
N ASP A 76 9.84 1.59 -9.00
CA ASP A 76 8.88 1.03 -9.96
C ASP A 76 7.54 0.79 -9.30
N MET A 77 6.45 1.01 -10.04
CA MET A 77 5.10 0.80 -9.51
C MET A 77 4.68 -0.66 -9.66
N LEU A 78 4.17 -1.24 -8.56
CA LEU A 78 3.41 -2.49 -8.61
C LEU A 78 2.01 -2.28 -8.05
N PHE A 79 1.01 -2.85 -8.70
CA PHE A 79 -0.34 -2.91 -8.19
C PHE A 79 -0.66 -4.36 -7.81
N ALA A 80 -0.83 -4.63 -6.52
CA ALA A 80 -1.09 -5.96 -5.99
C ALA A 80 -2.58 -6.16 -5.72
N LEU A 81 -3.20 -7.10 -6.44
CA LEU A 81 -4.62 -7.44 -6.28
C LEU A 81 -4.79 -8.85 -5.71
N GLU A 82 -5.51 -8.97 -4.60
CA GLU A 82 -5.97 -10.26 -4.08
C GLU A 82 -7.46 -10.48 -4.40
N MET A 83 -7.76 -11.44 -5.27
CA MET A 83 -9.11 -11.76 -5.73
C MET A 83 -9.24 -13.27 -5.97
N GLY A 84 -10.34 -13.88 -5.53
CA GLY A 84 -10.59 -15.32 -5.71
C GLY A 84 -9.54 -16.21 -5.03
N ASN A 85 -9.06 -15.81 -3.85
CA ASN A 85 -7.96 -16.48 -3.12
C ASN A 85 -6.64 -16.58 -3.90
N ARG A 86 -6.47 -15.79 -4.96
CA ARG A 86 -5.24 -15.68 -5.73
C ARG A 86 -4.69 -14.26 -5.66
N ASN A 87 -3.37 -14.14 -5.77
CA ASN A 87 -2.66 -12.88 -5.82
C ASN A 87 -2.22 -12.59 -7.25
N TRP A 88 -2.46 -11.37 -7.69
CA TRP A 88 -2.08 -10.84 -8.99
C TRP A 88 -1.18 -9.63 -8.77
N LEU A 89 -0.18 -9.47 -9.63
CA LEU A 89 0.64 -8.27 -9.72
C LEU A 89 0.42 -7.66 -11.10
N ILE A 90 0.18 -6.37 -11.14
CA ILE A 90 0.07 -5.58 -12.35
C ILE A 90 1.22 -4.56 -12.33
N MET A 91 1.89 -4.43 -13.47
CA MET A 91 2.95 -3.45 -13.72
C MET A 91 2.86 -2.97 -15.16
N ALA A 92 3.52 -1.85 -15.47
CA ALA A 92 3.61 -1.35 -16.82
C ALA A 92 4.44 -2.30 -17.70
N GLU A 93 4.12 -2.37 -18.99
CA GLU A 93 4.75 -3.32 -19.92
C GLU A 93 6.24 -3.01 -20.10
N GLU A 94 6.57 -1.72 -20.20
CA GLU A 94 7.93 -1.21 -20.32
C GLU A 94 8.83 -1.65 -19.15
N LEU A 95 8.30 -1.65 -17.92
CA LEU A 95 9.03 -2.11 -16.73
C LEU A 95 9.24 -3.62 -16.72
N PHE A 96 8.35 -4.36 -17.36
CA PHE A 96 8.46 -5.83 -17.45
C PHE A 96 9.45 -6.25 -18.53
N LEU A 97 9.45 -5.54 -19.67
CA LEU A 97 10.30 -5.84 -20.83
C LEU A 97 11.72 -5.29 -20.68
N GLU A 98 11.91 -4.20 -19.96
CA GLU A 98 13.22 -3.67 -19.59
C GLU A 98 13.53 -3.99 -18.12
N PRO A 99 13.87 -5.26 -17.79
CA PRO A 99 14.35 -5.55 -16.45
C PRO A 99 15.59 -4.69 -16.23
N SER A 100 15.53 -3.80 -15.22
CA SER A 100 16.65 -2.91 -14.90
C SER A 100 17.93 -3.72 -14.88
N SER A 101 18.86 -3.41 -15.78
CA SER A 101 20.11 -4.14 -15.98
C SER A 101 21.11 -3.95 -14.82
N ALA A 102 20.60 -3.73 -13.60
CA ALA A 102 21.41 -3.61 -12.38
C ALA A 102 22.20 -4.90 -12.06
N ASP A 103 21.85 -6.03 -12.69
CA ASP A 103 22.57 -7.30 -12.55
C ASP A 103 23.71 -7.50 -13.58
N SER A 104 23.99 -6.55 -14.47
CA SER A 104 25.18 -6.63 -15.34
C SER A 104 26.43 -6.08 -14.67
N SER A 105 26.66 -6.41 -13.40
CA SER A 105 28.01 -6.37 -12.79
C SER A 105 28.68 -7.74 -12.93
N SER A 106 28.82 -8.23 -14.16
CA SER A 106 29.86 -9.20 -14.50
C SER A 106 31.15 -8.43 -14.77
N ASP A 107 31.62 -7.69 -13.77
CA ASP A 107 32.97 -7.15 -13.73
C ASP A 107 33.84 -8.19 -13.01
N SER A 108 34.18 -9.25 -13.74
CA SER A 108 35.40 -10.01 -13.49
C SER A 108 36.43 -9.48 -14.48
N PRO A 109 37.57 -8.97 -13.99
CA PRO A 109 38.62 -9.91 -13.70
C PRO A 109 39.50 -9.57 -12.49
N SER A 110 40.32 -10.57 -12.16
CA SER A 110 41.67 -10.45 -11.62
C SER A 110 41.83 -10.71 -10.14
N ALA A 111 41.98 -12.01 -9.85
CA ALA A 111 42.81 -12.50 -8.76
C ALA A 111 44.12 -11.70 -8.63
N SER A 112 44.41 -11.23 -7.42
CA SER A 112 45.73 -10.80 -6.96
C SER A 112 45.69 -10.60 -5.43
N PRO A 113 46.83 -10.75 -4.72
CA PRO A 113 46.98 -11.86 -3.78
C PRO A 113 46.76 -11.47 -2.31
N THR A 114 46.54 -12.53 -1.53
CA THR A 114 46.70 -12.69 -0.09
C THR A 114 47.61 -11.66 0.56
N ARG A 115 47.03 -10.78 1.39
CA ARG A 115 47.77 -10.06 2.43
C ARG A 115 47.36 -10.63 3.78
N THR A 116 48.15 -11.59 4.26
CA THR A 116 48.07 -12.14 5.61
C THR A 116 48.42 -11.03 6.60
N GLY A 117 47.41 -10.40 7.20
CA GLY A 117 47.58 -9.55 8.37
C GLY A 117 47.65 -10.40 9.64
N PRO A 118 48.47 -10.03 10.64
CA PRO A 118 48.51 -10.72 11.92
C PRO A 118 47.19 -10.54 12.71
N PRO A 119 46.86 -11.50 13.59
CA PRO A 119 45.60 -11.52 14.33
C PRO A 119 45.48 -10.35 15.33
N PRO A 120 44.27 -9.86 15.61
CA PRO A 120 44.04 -8.92 16.70
C PRO A 120 44.24 -9.60 18.06
N GLU A 121 45.08 -9.00 18.90
CA GLU A 121 45.26 -9.38 20.30
C GLU A 121 43.95 -9.23 21.09
N THR A 122 43.56 -10.32 21.74
CA THR A 122 42.54 -10.39 22.78
C THR A 122 43.03 -9.74 24.08
N GLY A 123 42.38 -8.64 24.48
CA GLY A 123 42.48 -8.05 25.81
C GLY A 123 41.18 -8.20 26.62
N PRO A 124 41.24 -8.40 27.96
CA PRO A 124 40.11 -8.85 28.77
C PRO A 124 39.09 -7.76 29.14
N ALA A 125 37.88 -8.24 29.38
CA ALA A 125 36.70 -7.53 29.84
C ALA A 125 36.89 -6.77 31.17
N LYS A 126 36.19 -5.63 31.30
CA LYS A 126 35.90 -4.97 32.57
C LYS A 126 34.38 -4.80 32.75
N PRO A 127 33.80 -5.25 33.88
CA PRO A 127 32.42 -4.96 34.25
C PRO A 127 32.34 -3.73 35.17
N SER A 128 31.38 -2.85 34.92
CA SER A 128 30.89 -1.81 35.84
C SER A 128 29.81 -1.01 35.12
N ALA A 129 28.71 -0.58 35.70
CA ALA A 129 28.10 -0.82 36.99
C ALA A 129 26.64 -0.36 36.81
N ALA A 130 25.74 -0.96 37.57
CA ALA A 130 24.36 -0.52 37.68
C ALA A 130 24.28 0.94 38.17
N THR A 131 23.36 1.72 37.58
CA THR A 131 22.70 2.81 38.29
C THR A 131 21.22 2.78 37.94
N THR A 132 20.46 2.67 39.01
CA THR A 132 19.02 2.56 39.13
C THR A 132 18.40 3.95 39.31
N ASP A 133 17.16 4.09 38.80
CA ASP A 133 16.09 5.01 39.22
C ASP A 133 16.17 6.54 38.94
N PRO A 134 15.04 7.27 39.01
CA PRO A 134 13.64 6.88 38.77
C PRO A 134 12.89 7.83 37.81
N ALA A 135 11.67 7.43 37.44
CA ALA A 135 10.65 8.28 36.84
C ALA A 135 10.31 9.51 37.70
N PRO A 136 9.73 10.56 37.09
CA PRO A 136 8.50 11.07 37.69
C PRO A 136 7.32 11.15 36.72
N GLU A 137 6.17 10.86 37.32
CA GLU A 137 4.83 10.81 36.78
C GLU A 137 4.23 12.17 36.42
N THR A 138 3.31 12.10 35.44
CA THR A 138 2.02 12.84 35.34
C THR A 138 2.04 14.35 35.01
N PRO A 139 0.86 14.96 34.75
CA PRO A 139 0.07 14.78 33.53
C PRO A 139 -0.26 16.14 32.89
N ARG A 140 -0.50 16.21 31.58
CA ARG A 140 -1.21 17.37 31.02
C ARG A 140 -2.34 16.92 30.10
N ALA A 141 -3.54 16.99 30.70
CA ALA A 141 -4.78 17.17 29.99
C ALA A 141 -4.68 18.37 29.04
N ASN A 142 -5.12 18.21 27.80
CA ASN A 142 -5.49 19.34 26.95
C ASN A 142 -6.79 19.03 26.21
N SER A 143 -7.82 19.73 26.69
CA SER A 143 -8.82 20.44 25.89
C SER A 143 -9.43 19.71 24.70
N LYS A 144 -10.52 19.01 25.00
CA LYS A 144 -11.59 18.67 24.06
C LYS A 144 -12.25 19.96 23.55
N THR A 145 -11.90 20.40 22.34
CA THR A 145 -12.62 21.46 21.62
C THR A 145 -13.82 20.85 20.89
N PRO A 146 -15.07 21.33 21.08
CA PRO A 146 -16.20 20.90 20.27
C PRO A 146 -16.21 21.69 18.95
N GLY A 147 -15.67 21.08 17.89
CA GLY A 147 -15.72 21.64 16.54
C GLY A 147 -17.05 21.31 15.84
N SER A 148 -17.89 22.34 15.68
CA SER A 148 -18.70 22.64 14.50
C SER A 148 -19.31 21.45 13.74
N THR A 149 -20.56 21.11 14.07
CA THR A 149 -21.41 20.28 13.21
C THR A 149 -22.00 21.16 12.11
N THR A 150 -21.39 21.13 10.92
CA THR A 150 -22.02 21.67 9.71
C THR A 150 -23.10 20.70 9.24
N PRO A 151 -24.37 21.11 9.08
CA PRO A 151 -25.40 20.23 8.55
C PRO A 151 -25.10 19.90 7.08
N SER A 152 -25.16 18.60 6.75
CA SER A 152 -25.09 18.13 5.37
C SER A 152 -26.30 18.62 4.56
N PRO A 153 -26.13 18.95 3.26
CA PRO A 153 -27.26 19.26 2.39
C PRO A 153 -28.16 18.03 2.19
N PRO A 154 -29.46 18.23 1.93
CA PRO A 154 -30.40 17.14 1.67
C PRO A 154 -30.03 16.38 0.37
N PRO A 155 -30.38 15.09 0.27
CA PRO A 155 -30.18 14.34 -0.97
C PRO A 155 -31.03 14.92 -2.09
N THR A 156 -30.38 15.21 -3.21
CA THR A 156 -31.05 15.47 -4.49
C THR A 156 -31.87 14.26 -4.87
N SER A 157 -33.18 14.46 -4.96
CA SER A 157 -34.15 13.51 -5.49
C SER A 157 -33.73 13.09 -6.90
N ALA A 158 -33.37 11.82 -7.06
CA ALA A 158 -33.22 11.21 -8.37
C ALA A 158 -34.59 11.24 -9.05
N THR A 159 -34.62 11.86 -10.23
CA THR A 159 -35.78 11.88 -11.11
C THR A 159 -36.08 10.44 -11.55
N ASP A 160 -37.29 10.01 -11.22
CA ASP A 160 -37.86 8.72 -11.54
C ASP A 160 -37.88 8.54 -13.07
N ALA A 161 -37.18 7.52 -13.58
CA ALA A 161 -37.24 7.15 -14.98
C ALA A 161 -38.62 6.51 -15.24
N GLY A 162 -39.52 7.30 -15.81
CA GLY A 162 -40.91 6.93 -16.06
C GLY A 162 -41.05 5.58 -16.77
N THR A 163 -41.63 4.62 -16.06
CA THR A 163 -42.20 3.43 -16.68
C THR A 163 -43.49 3.84 -17.38
N THR A 164 -43.49 3.87 -18.71
CA THR A 164 -44.71 4.06 -19.49
C THR A 164 -45.58 2.81 -19.37
N LEU A 165 -46.70 2.93 -18.64
CA LEU A 165 -47.71 1.90 -18.53
C LEU A 165 -48.73 2.03 -19.66
N CYS A 166 -49.14 0.90 -20.24
CA CYS A 166 -50.18 0.87 -21.26
C CYS A 166 -51.55 1.28 -20.66
N ALA A 167 -52.20 2.30 -21.23
CA ALA A 167 -53.45 2.88 -20.73
C ALA A 167 -54.66 1.91 -20.71
N GLN A 168 -54.60 0.79 -21.42
CA GLN A 168 -55.68 -0.20 -21.45
C GLN A 168 -55.48 -1.40 -20.53
N CYS A 169 -54.26 -1.68 -20.07
CA CYS A 169 -53.98 -2.91 -19.32
C CYS A 169 -53.00 -2.77 -18.15
N GLY A 170 -52.43 -1.58 -17.93
CA GLY A 170 -51.56 -1.30 -16.78
C GLY A 170 -50.26 -2.11 -16.73
N LYS A 171 -49.84 -2.73 -17.83
CA LYS A 171 -48.58 -3.50 -17.92
C LYS A 171 -47.45 -2.62 -18.47
N PRO A 172 -46.20 -2.81 -17.99
CA PRO A 172 -45.03 -2.10 -18.49
C PRO A 172 -44.74 -2.51 -19.95
N VAL A 173 -44.52 -1.52 -20.81
CA VAL A 173 -44.19 -1.73 -22.23
C VAL A 173 -42.68 -1.61 -22.40
N SER A 174 -42.03 -2.64 -22.92
CA SER A 174 -40.61 -2.58 -23.26
C SER A 174 -40.39 -1.65 -24.46
N PRO A 175 -39.38 -0.76 -24.44
CA PRO A 175 -39.05 0.05 -25.60
C PRO A 175 -38.60 -0.87 -26.75
N SER A 176 -39.16 -0.66 -27.94
CA SER A 176 -38.70 -1.33 -29.17
C SER A 176 -37.31 -0.82 -29.55
N PRO A 177 -36.46 -1.66 -30.18
CA PRO A 177 -35.08 -1.31 -30.55
C PRO A 177 -35.00 -0.18 -31.59
#